data_AF-A0A1S2LU30-F1
#
_entry.id   AF-A0A1S2LU30-F1
#
_cell.length_a   1.000
_cell.length_b   1.000
_cell.length_c   1.000
_cell.angle_alpha   90.00
_cell.angle_beta   90.00
_cell.angle_gamma   90.00
#
_symmetry.space_group_name_H-M   'P 1'
#
loop_
_entity.id
_entity.type
_entity.pdbx_description
1 polymer ?
#
loop_
_entity_poly.entity_id
_entity_poly.type
_entity_poly.pdbx_seq_one_letter_code
_entity_poly.pdbx_strand_id
1 'polypeptide(L)'
;MLIVISLMFLSLLVLGCSTGSEESNLEEVSGDVIERIVQGDYEIVYQQIFTEDLKDSLPFNDFKQMWQVRVDSSGEYIGMGSLEVSQRGETYYVAKTELEYTNLIFPVRMIFNGDNQLVSIHLGEALVNYNIPETVIEEEVVVGKGTAYELGGTLTLPKQFEEPLPAVVLVHGSVTS
;
A
#
# COMPACT_ATOMS: atom_id res chain seq x y z
N MET A 1 48.75 48.60 -6.45
CA MET A 1 48.52 48.78 -5.01
C MET A 1 47.02 48.89 -4.79
N LEU A 2 46.41 47.89 -4.14
CA LEU A 2 45.03 47.75 -3.57
C LEU A 2 43.82 48.27 -4.40
N ILE A 3 42.96 47.43 -4.97
CA ILE A 3 41.79 46.72 -4.38
C ILE A 3 40.82 47.65 -3.63
N VAL A 4 39.65 47.93 -4.24
CA VAL A 4 38.34 47.90 -3.56
C VAL A 4 37.27 47.41 -4.56
N ILE A 5 36.95 46.13 -4.45
CA ILE A 5 35.73 45.48 -4.97
C ILE A 5 34.67 45.65 -3.88
N SER A 6 33.46 46.11 -4.21
CA SER A 6 32.20 45.70 -3.55
C SER A 6 31.05 46.62 -4.00
N LEU A 7 30.06 46.07 -4.70
CA LEU A 7 28.62 46.30 -4.45
C LEU A 7 27.79 45.51 -5.48
N MET A 8 27.78 44.19 -5.31
CA MET A 8 26.73 43.33 -5.83
C MET A 8 26.34 42.46 -4.65
N PHE A 9 25.22 42.75 -3.98
CA PHE A 9 24.45 41.82 -3.15
C PHE A 9 23.29 42.59 -2.52
N LEU A 10 22.14 42.59 -3.21
CA LEU A 10 20.85 42.69 -2.54
C LEU A 10 20.03 41.49 -3.02
N SER A 11 20.35 40.34 -2.42
CA SER A 11 19.59 39.11 -2.55
C SER A 11 18.16 39.36 -2.06
N LEU A 12 17.19 39.29 -2.96
CA LEU A 12 15.82 39.03 -2.58
C LEU A 12 15.77 37.63 -1.95
N LEU A 13 15.64 37.59 -0.63
CA LEU A 13 15.22 36.39 0.09
C LEU A 13 13.75 36.15 -0.23
N VAL A 14 13.49 35.29 -1.21
CA VAL A 14 12.19 34.64 -1.36
C VAL A 14 12.12 33.56 -0.27
N LEU A 15 11.49 33.91 0.84
CA LEU A 15 10.95 32.94 1.81
C LEU A 15 9.78 32.24 1.12
N GLY A 16 10.07 31.22 0.33
CA GLY A 16 9.09 30.23 -0.09
C GLY A 16 8.95 29.19 1.00
N CYS A 17 7.82 29.19 1.72
CA CYS A 17 7.41 28.03 2.51
C CYS A 17 7.21 26.84 1.56
N SER A 18 8.15 25.90 1.58
CA SER A 18 8.08 24.63 0.87
C SER A 18 7.47 23.58 1.78
N THR A 19 6.14 23.57 1.91
CA THR A 19 5.41 22.47 2.57
C THR A 19 5.15 21.29 1.63
N GLY A 20 5.73 21.27 0.42
CA GLY A 20 5.52 20.23 -0.59
C GLY A 20 6.68 19.27 -0.83
N SER A 21 7.83 19.43 -0.14
CA SER A 21 9.02 18.59 -0.38
C SER A 21 9.17 17.41 0.58
N GLU A 22 8.53 17.45 1.75
CA GLU A 22 8.63 16.39 2.76
C GLU A 22 7.68 15.22 2.45
N GLU A 23 6.44 15.50 2.03
CA GLU A 23 5.48 14.45 1.66
C GLU A 23 5.93 13.64 0.44
N SER A 24 6.44 14.29 -0.61
CA SER A 24 6.96 13.59 -1.79
C SER A 24 8.18 12.72 -1.49
N ASN A 25 9.00 13.11 -0.51
CA ASN A 25 10.16 12.34 -0.08
C ASN A 25 9.73 11.08 0.70
N LEU A 26 8.70 11.19 1.53
CA LEU A 26 8.21 10.04 2.31
C LEU A 26 7.52 9.00 1.46
N GLU A 27 6.87 9.39 0.37
CA GLU A 27 6.34 8.43 -0.60
C GLU A 27 7.45 7.60 -1.22
N GLU A 28 8.54 8.25 -1.64
CA GLU A 28 9.74 7.60 -2.20
C GLU A 28 10.40 6.67 -1.17
N VAL A 29 10.69 7.16 0.04
CA VAL A 29 11.32 6.37 1.11
C VAL A 29 10.47 5.16 1.49
N SER A 30 9.15 5.34 1.60
CA SER A 30 8.23 4.24 1.92
C SER A 30 8.17 3.19 0.81
N GLY A 31 8.17 3.61 -0.46
CA GLY A 31 8.23 2.72 -1.60
C GLY A 31 9.53 1.91 -1.61
N ASP A 32 10.67 2.57 -1.39
CA ASP A 32 11.99 1.96 -1.29
C ASP A 32 12.07 0.90 -0.19
N VAL A 33 11.47 1.16 0.98
CA VAL A 33 11.39 0.18 2.08
C VAL A 33 10.68 -1.09 1.62
N ILE A 34 9.52 -0.95 0.98
CA ILE A 34 8.75 -2.10 0.50
C ILE A 34 9.50 -2.85 -0.59
N GLU A 35 10.03 -2.15 -1.59
CA GLU A 35 10.76 -2.75 -2.71
C GLU A 35 11.94 -3.58 -2.20
N ARG A 36 12.74 -3.03 -1.29
CA ARG A 36 13.89 -3.74 -0.70
C ARG A 36 13.45 -4.95 0.09
N ILE A 37 12.40 -4.84 0.89
CA ILE A 37 11.88 -5.97 1.66
C ILE A 37 11.41 -7.10 0.74
N VAL A 38 10.71 -6.77 -0.36
CA VAL A 38 10.27 -7.75 -1.37
C VAL A 38 11.45 -8.39 -2.09
N GLN A 39 12.50 -7.62 -2.38
CA GLN A 39 13.76 -8.12 -2.99
C GLN A 39 14.62 -8.94 -2.01
N GLY A 40 14.25 -9.01 -0.74
CA GLY A 40 14.98 -9.75 0.30
C GLY A 40 16.13 -8.95 0.94
N ASP A 41 16.23 -7.65 0.65
CA ASP A 41 17.22 -6.71 1.16
C ASP A 41 16.87 -6.21 2.57
N TYR A 42 16.46 -7.12 3.45
CA TYR A 42 16.05 -6.81 4.82
C TYR A 42 17.13 -6.07 5.62
N GLU A 43 18.40 -6.42 5.41
CA GLU A 43 19.53 -5.83 6.13
C GLU A 43 19.72 -4.36 5.77
N ILE A 44 19.49 -3.97 4.52
CA ILE A 44 19.59 -2.57 4.08
C ILE A 44 18.54 -1.74 4.81
N VAL A 45 17.28 -2.18 4.79
CA VAL A 45 16.19 -1.50 5.47
C VAL A 45 16.44 -1.44 6.98
N TYR A 46 16.86 -2.56 7.58
CA TYR A 46 17.13 -2.64 9.00
C TYR A 46 18.25 -1.69 9.42
N GLN A 47 19.37 -1.65 8.70
CA GLN A 47 20.52 -0.85 9.10
C GLN A 47 20.33 0.65 8.84
N GLN A 48 19.73 1.00 7.71
CA GLN A 48 19.73 2.38 7.22
C GLN A 48 18.45 3.16 7.58
N ILE A 49 17.32 2.47 7.74
CA ILE A 49 16.02 3.12 7.89
C ILE A 49 15.46 2.98 9.30
N PHE A 50 15.66 1.84 9.98
CA PHE A 50 15.10 1.66 11.33
C PHE A 50 15.74 2.63 12.32
N THR A 51 14.91 3.18 13.21
CA THR A 51 15.41 3.84 14.42
C THR A 51 16.09 2.83 15.36
N GLU A 52 17.00 3.31 16.21
CA GLU A 52 17.64 2.45 17.21
C GLU A 52 16.61 1.84 18.17
N ASP A 53 15.59 2.60 18.58
CA ASP A 53 14.48 2.07 19.41
C ASP A 53 13.72 0.92 18.72
N LEU A 54 13.53 1.00 17.40
CA LEU A 54 12.89 -0.09 16.64
C LEU A 54 13.83 -1.29 16.54
N LYS A 55 15.13 -1.08 16.32
CA LYS A 55 16.13 -2.17 16.30
C LYS A 55 16.20 -2.91 17.64
N ASP A 56 16.11 -2.18 18.74
CA ASP A 56 16.10 -2.72 20.11
C ASP A 56 14.84 -3.54 20.41
N SER A 57 13.69 -3.09 19.92
CA SER A 57 12.40 -3.77 20.14
C SER A 57 12.10 -4.89 19.14
N LEU A 58 12.68 -4.84 17.95
CA LEU A 58 12.52 -5.82 16.89
C LEU A 58 13.89 -6.17 16.29
N PRO A 59 14.64 -7.12 16.89
CA PRO A 59 15.93 -7.57 16.38
C PRO A 59 15.85 -8.05 14.93
N PHE A 60 16.95 -7.92 14.18
CA PHE A 60 17.01 -8.23 12.74
C PHE A 60 16.42 -9.60 12.38
N ASN A 61 16.77 -10.65 13.11
CA ASN A 61 16.27 -12.00 12.83
C ASN A 61 14.76 -12.11 13.05
N ASP A 62 14.22 -11.43 14.06
CA ASP A 62 12.79 -11.44 14.36
C ASP A 62 12.01 -10.65 13.31
N PHE A 63 12.54 -9.50 12.87
CA PHE A 63 11.98 -8.74 11.74
C PHE A 63 11.91 -9.60 10.47
N LYS A 64 13.04 -10.21 10.09
CA LYS A 64 13.12 -11.06 8.90
C LYS A 64 12.17 -12.24 8.99
N GLN A 65 12.15 -12.95 10.12
CA GLN A 65 11.28 -14.10 10.33
C GLN A 65 9.79 -13.69 10.31
N MET A 66 9.44 -12.58 10.98
CA MET A 66 8.07 -12.05 10.99
C MET A 66 7.58 -11.81 9.57
N TRP A 67 8.43 -11.23 8.70
CA TRP A 67 8.05 -10.97 7.32
C TRP A 67 7.93 -12.24 6.50
N GLN A 68 8.97 -13.08 6.50
CA GLN A 68 9.04 -14.29 5.67
C GLN A 68 7.89 -15.26 5.97
N VAL A 69 7.64 -15.55 7.25
CA VAL A 69 6.57 -16.49 7.65
C VAL A 69 5.18 -16.05 7.15
N ARG A 70 4.96 -14.74 7.01
CA ARG A 70 3.68 -14.21 6.53
C ARG A 70 3.52 -14.36 5.02
N VAL A 71 4.60 -14.16 4.25
CA VAL A 71 4.56 -14.13 2.78
C VAL A 71 4.94 -15.46 2.12
N ASP A 72 5.56 -16.40 2.83
CA ASP A 72 5.98 -17.69 2.28
C ASP A 72 4.81 -18.52 1.69
N SER A 73 3.59 -18.33 2.21
CA SER A 73 2.38 -19.00 1.73
C SER A 73 1.46 -18.12 0.88
N SER A 74 1.85 -16.89 0.54
CA SER A 74 1.00 -15.97 -0.23
C SER A 74 1.11 -16.12 -1.74
N GLY A 75 2.03 -16.95 -2.22
CA GLY A 75 2.31 -17.18 -3.63
C GLY A 75 3.23 -16.11 -4.22
N GLU A 76 3.15 -15.84 -5.52
CA GLU A 76 4.03 -14.87 -6.19
C GLU A 76 3.62 -13.42 -5.89
N TYR A 77 4.60 -12.53 -5.74
CA TYR A 77 4.39 -11.10 -5.58
C TYR A 77 3.92 -10.48 -6.91
N ILE A 78 2.79 -9.77 -6.87
CA ILE A 78 2.19 -9.10 -8.02
C ILE A 78 2.59 -7.63 -8.05
N GLY A 79 2.48 -6.94 -6.92
CA GLY A 79 2.75 -5.51 -6.87
C GLY A 79 2.40 -4.84 -5.55
N MET A 80 2.62 -3.53 -5.52
CA MET A 80 2.26 -2.65 -4.42
C MET A 80 1.15 -1.72 -4.89
N GLY A 81 0.11 -1.58 -4.08
CA GLY A 81 -0.97 -0.62 -4.30
C GLY A 81 -0.52 0.83 -4.11
N SER A 82 -1.43 1.77 -4.31
CA SER A 82 -1.17 3.19 -4.08
C SER A 82 -0.69 3.43 -2.65
N LEU A 83 0.36 4.23 -2.52
CA LEU A 83 0.88 4.62 -1.22
C LEU A 83 0.14 5.86 -0.72
N GLU A 84 -0.43 5.78 0.47
CA GLU A 84 -1.09 6.90 1.14
C GLU A 84 -0.22 7.39 2.30
N VAL A 85 0.30 8.61 2.20
CA VAL A 85 1.07 9.26 3.27
C VAL A 85 0.22 10.31 3.97
N SER A 86 0.28 10.33 5.31
CA SER A 86 -0.39 11.34 6.12
C SER A 86 0.44 11.72 7.34
N GLN A 87 0.50 13.01 7.66
CA GLN A 87 1.13 13.49 8.89
C GLN A 87 0.25 13.19 10.11
N ARG A 88 0.86 12.86 11.24
CA ARG A 88 0.21 12.62 12.54
C ARG A 88 0.92 13.41 13.64
N GLY A 89 0.26 14.46 14.11
CA GLY A 89 0.89 15.42 15.02
C GLY A 89 1.94 16.24 14.27
N GLU A 90 2.96 16.72 14.98
CA GLU A 90 3.99 17.59 14.38
C GLU A 90 5.20 16.79 13.85
N THR A 91 5.43 15.56 14.32
CA THR A 91 6.72 14.87 14.16
C THR A 91 6.65 13.49 13.52
N TYR A 92 5.45 12.95 13.28
CA TYR A 92 5.30 11.61 12.73
C TYR A 92 4.53 11.62 11.43
N TYR A 93 4.89 10.69 10.55
CA TYR A 93 4.21 10.45 9.29
C TYR A 93 3.81 8.98 9.21
N VAL A 94 2.66 8.73 8.61
CA VAL A 94 2.11 7.38 8.47
C VAL A 94 1.92 7.11 6.99
N ALA A 95 2.63 6.11 6.49
CA ALA A 95 2.48 5.58 5.15
C ALA A 95 1.67 4.28 5.20
N LYS A 96 0.73 4.12 4.27
CA LYS A 96 -0.10 2.92 4.11
C LYS A 96 -0.11 2.47 2.67
N THR A 97 -0.05 1.16 2.45
CA THR A 97 -0.21 0.55 1.13
C THR A 97 -0.72 -0.87 1.30
N GLU A 98 -0.96 -1.56 0.20
CA GLU A 98 -1.31 -2.97 0.13
C GLU A 98 -0.27 -3.70 -0.72
N LEU A 99 0.21 -4.85 -0.24
CA LEU A 99 1.07 -5.74 -1.01
C LEU A 99 0.23 -6.86 -1.58
N GLU A 100 0.18 -6.91 -2.90
CA GLU A 100 -0.58 -7.91 -3.62
C GLU A 100 0.30 -9.12 -3.96
N TYR A 101 -0.19 -10.28 -3.57
CA TYR A 101 0.31 -11.58 -4.00
C TYR A 101 -0.81 -12.38 -4.64
N THR A 102 -0.46 -13.40 -5.41
CA THR A 102 -1.43 -14.28 -6.11
C THR A 102 -2.54 -14.86 -5.21
N ASN A 103 -2.26 -15.15 -3.94
CA ASN A 103 -3.27 -15.72 -3.04
C ASN A 103 -3.77 -14.74 -1.97
N LEU A 104 -2.98 -13.74 -1.61
CA LEU A 104 -3.24 -12.87 -0.47
C LEU A 104 -2.88 -11.41 -0.76
N ILE A 105 -3.64 -10.50 -0.17
CA ILE A 105 -3.33 -9.07 -0.10
C ILE A 105 -2.98 -8.73 1.35
N PHE A 106 -1.84 -8.09 1.57
CA PHE A 106 -1.44 -7.64 2.91
C PHE A 106 -1.47 -6.12 3.02
N PRO A 107 -2.33 -5.54 3.88
CA PRO A 107 -2.23 -4.13 4.20
C PRO A 107 -0.96 -3.87 5.02
N VAL A 108 -0.15 -2.90 4.62
CA VAL A 108 1.07 -2.49 5.32
C VAL A 108 0.87 -1.09 5.87
N ARG A 109 1.31 -0.90 7.12
CA ARG A 109 1.37 0.41 7.76
C ARG A 109 2.76 0.68 8.31
N MET A 110 3.34 1.80 7.91
CA MET A 110 4.64 2.28 8.35
C MET A 110 4.49 3.61 9.08
N ILE A 111 5.28 3.83 10.14
CA ILE A 111 5.38 5.11 10.84
C ILE A 111 6.82 5.60 10.74
N PHE A 112 6.99 6.83 10.27
CA PHE A 112 8.27 7.51 10.18
C PHE A 112 8.32 8.69 11.14
N ASN A 113 9.51 9.00 11.67
CA ASN A 113 9.78 10.26 12.37
C ASN A 113 10.12 11.38 11.35
N GLY A 114 10.40 12.60 11.85
CA GLY A 114 10.77 13.75 11.00
C GLY A 114 12.11 13.63 10.28
N ASP A 115 12.94 12.63 10.61
CA ASP A 115 14.20 12.33 9.95
C ASP A 115 14.06 11.21 8.90
N ASN A 116 12.83 10.84 8.54
CA ASN A 116 12.47 9.74 7.63
C ASN A 116 12.97 8.36 8.08
N GLN A 117 13.19 8.18 9.39
CA GLN A 117 13.53 6.88 9.97
C GLN A 117 12.26 6.13 10.37
N LEU A 118 12.26 4.82 10.14
CA LEU A 118 11.14 3.95 10.45
C LEU A 118 11.09 3.65 11.95
N VAL A 119 10.01 4.11 12.57
CA VAL A 119 9.69 3.94 13.99
C VAL A 119 8.86 2.68 14.21
N SER A 120 8.04 2.31 13.24
CA SER A 120 7.18 1.13 13.32
C SER A 120 6.80 0.65 11.93
N ILE A 121 6.79 -0.67 11.74
CA ILE A 121 6.21 -1.35 10.58
C ILE A 121 5.24 -2.42 11.04
N HIS A 122 4.08 -2.48 10.40
CA HIS A 122 3.05 -3.46 10.68
C HIS A 122 2.50 -4.03 9.39
N LEU A 123 2.62 -5.35 9.25
CA LEU A 123 1.90 -6.13 8.26
C LEU A 123 0.55 -6.52 8.88
N GLY A 124 -0.56 -6.03 8.33
CA GLY A 124 -1.89 -6.33 8.82
C GLY A 124 -2.35 -7.75 8.49
N GLU A 125 -3.60 -8.04 8.85
CA GLU A 125 -4.22 -9.34 8.55
C GLU A 125 -4.36 -9.51 7.03
N ALA A 126 -4.01 -10.70 6.55
CA ALA A 126 -4.08 -11.02 5.13
C ALA A 126 -5.53 -11.13 4.66
N LEU A 127 -5.83 -10.53 3.53
CA LEU A 127 -7.09 -10.69 2.82
C LEU A 127 -6.90 -11.72 1.70
N VAL A 128 -7.91 -12.54 1.43
CA VAL A 128 -7.87 -13.45 0.28
C VAL A 128 -7.87 -12.63 -1.01
N ASN A 129 -6.87 -12.84 -1.86
CA ASN A 129 -6.89 -12.26 -3.20
C ASN A 129 -7.82 -13.10 -4.07
N TYR A 130 -9.04 -12.61 -4.29
CA TYR A 130 -9.98 -13.22 -5.23
C TYR A 130 -9.56 -12.83 -6.65
N ASN A 131 -8.52 -13.49 -7.15
CA ASN A 131 -8.14 -13.38 -8.54
C ASN A 131 -9.25 -13.98 -9.40
N ILE A 132 -10.05 -13.10 -9.99
CA ILE A 132 -11.04 -13.48 -11.00
C ILE A 132 -10.25 -14.08 -12.17
N PRO A 133 -10.50 -15.36 -12.53
CA PRO A 133 -9.78 -15.98 -13.64
C PRO A 133 -9.87 -15.12 -14.90
N GLU A 134 -8.78 -14.96 -15.66
CA GLU A 134 -8.82 -14.19 -16.91
C GLU A 134 -9.83 -14.73 -17.91
N THR A 135 -10.31 -15.96 -17.73
CA THR A 135 -11.34 -16.58 -18.54
C THR A 135 -12.74 -16.08 -18.25
N VAL A 136 -12.95 -15.26 -17.21
CA VAL A 136 -14.26 -14.72 -16.85
C VAL A 136 -14.26 -13.18 -16.79
N ILE A 137 -15.45 -12.60 -16.85
CA ILE A 137 -15.76 -11.17 -16.71
C ILE A 137 -16.88 -11.00 -15.70
N GLU A 138 -16.95 -9.84 -15.06
CA GLU A 138 -18.02 -9.49 -14.15
C GLU A 138 -18.80 -8.28 -14.67
N GLU A 139 -20.12 -8.35 -14.59
CA GLU A 139 -21.04 -7.30 -15.02
C GLU A 139 -22.05 -6.99 -13.91
N GLU A 140 -22.24 -5.71 -13.60
CA GLU A 140 -23.28 -5.27 -12.68
C GLU A 140 -24.66 -5.33 -13.34
N VAL A 141 -25.60 -6.03 -12.70
CA VAL A 141 -26.96 -6.23 -13.20
C VAL A 141 -27.99 -5.81 -12.15
N VAL A 142 -29.13 -5.30 -12.60
CA VAL A 142 -30.29 -5.01 -11.74
C VAL A 142 -31.46 -5.88 -12.17
N VAL A 143 -31.81 -6.85 -11.33
CA VAL A 143 -32.97 -7.71 -11.51
C VAL A 143 -34.22 -6.96 -11.08
N GLY A 144 -35.29 -7.04 -11.88
CA GLY A 144 -36.56 -6.37 -11.55
C GLY A 144 -36.52 -4.85 -11.71
N LYS A 145 -35.59 -4.30 -12.51
CA LYS A 145 -35.50 -2.86 -12.80
C LYS A 145 -36.86 -2.28 -13.25
N GLY A 146 -37.27 -1.17 -12.63
CA GLY A 146 -38.56 -0.52 -12.83
C GLY A 146 -39.72 -1.10 -12.02
N THR A 147 -39.46 -2.08 -11.14
CA THR A 147 -40.47 -2.66 -10.24
C THR A 147 -40.28 -2.17 -8.81
N ALA A 148 -41.20 -2.52 -7.91
CA ALA A 148 -41.08 -2.20 -6.48
C ALA A 148 -39.95 -2.98 -5.77
N TYR A 149 -39.35 -3.98 -6.42
CA TYR A 149 -38.36 -4.89 -5.83
C TYR A 149 -37.15 -5.05 -6.74
N GLU A 150 -36.44 -3.96 -6.99
CA GLU A 150 -35.15 -4.01 -7.67
C GLU A 150 -34.10 -4.69 -6.78
N LEU A 151 -33.34 -5.60 -7.37
CA LEU A 151 -32.22 -6.27 -6.69
C LEU A 151 -30.97 -6.10 -7.55
N GLY A 152 -29.98 -5.39 -7.01
CA GLY A 152 -28.64 -5.35 -7.60
C GLY A 152 -27.92 -6.67 -7.40
N GLY A 153 -27.11 -7.06 -8.37
CA GLY A 153 -26.25 -8.22 -8.28
C GLY A 153 -25.11 -8.14 -9.29
N THR A 154 -24.10 -8.98 -9.07
CA THR A 154 -22.95 -9.12 -9.96
C THR A 154 -23.08 -10.42 -10.73
N LEU A 155 -22.95 -10.35 -12.06
CA LEU A 155 -23.00 -11.49 -12.96
C LEU A 155 -21.57 -11.84 -13.41
N THR A 156 -21.09 -13.02 -13.02
CA THR A 156 -19.79 -13.54 -13.48
C THR A 156 -19.99 -14.47 -14.69
N LEU A 157 -19.40 -14.12 -15.84
CA LEU A 157 -19.55 -14.85 -17.11
C LEU A 157 -18.20 -15.30 -17.68
N PRO A 158 -18.09 -16.44 -18.35
CA PRO A 158 -16.91 -16.73 -19.16
C PRO A 158 -16.79 -15.74 -20.33
N LYS A 159 -15.57 -15.34 -20.70
CA LYS A 159 -15.32 -14.42 -21.84
C LYS A 159 -15.76 -14.98 -23.18
N GLN A 160 -15.76 -16.30 -23.32
CA GLN A 160 -16.03 -16.98 -24.58
C GLN A 160 -17.15 -18.00 -24.36
N PHE A 161 -18.28 -17.76 -25.00
CA PHE A 161 -19.40 -18.69 -25.10
C PHE A 161 -20.19 -18.40 -26.38
N GLU A 162 -20.64 -19.44 -27.06
CA GLU A 162 -21.39 -19.34 -28.31
C GLU A 162 -22.89 -19.68 -28.13
N GLU A 163 -23.24 -20.32 -27.02
CA GLU A 163 -24.59 -20.78 -26.71
C GLU A 163 -25.06 -20.29 -25.33
N PRO A 164 -26.38 -20.22 -25.07
CA PRO A 164 -26.92 -19.85 -23.76
C PRO A 164 -26.40 -20.75 -22.65
N LEU A 165 -25.85 -20.14 -21.60
CA LEU A 165 -25.29 -20.85 -20.46
C LEU A 165 -26.34 -21.09 -19.37
N PRO A 166 -26.31 -22.23 -18.66
CA PRO A 166 -27.06 -22.38 -17.43
C PRO A 166 -26.55 -21.38 -16.38
N ALA A 167 -27.47 -20.67 -15.74
CA ALA A 167 -27.15 -19.69 -14.71
C ALA A 167 -27.48 -20.24 -13.31
N VAL A 168 -26.60 -19.97 -12.35
CA VAL A 168 -26.87 -20.19 -10.92
C VAL A 168 -27.13 -18.83 -10.29
N VAL A 169 -28.31 -18.67 -9.69
CA VAL A 169 -28.65 -17.45 -8.94
C VAL A 169 -28.46 -17.73 -7.46
N LEU A 170 -27.46 -17.09 -6.87
CA LEU A 170 -27.22 -17.12 -5.43
C LEU A 170 -27.94 -15.94 -4.79
N VAL A 171 -29.06 -16.22 -4.13
CA VAL A 171 -29.79 -15.22 -3.34
C VAL A 171 -29.47 -15.46 -1.89
N HIS A 172 -28.99 -14.43 -1.19
CA HIS A 172 -28.79 -14.50 0.25
C HIS A 172 -30.16 -14.64 0.95
N GLY A 173 -30.50 -15.85 1.37
CA GLY A 173 -31.68 -16.11 2.19
C GLY A 173 -31.37 -15.80 3.65
N SER A 174 -31.92 -14.71 4.20
CA SER A 174 -32.02 -14.56 5.64
C SER A 174 -33.05 -15.55 6.17
N VAL A 175 -32.61 -16.70 6.68
CA VAL A 175 -33.43 -17.58 7.52
C VAL A 175 -33.67 -16.89 8.86
N THR A 176 -34.70 -16.04 8.94
CA THR A 176 -35.26 -15.64 10.23
C THR A 176 -36.20 -16.75 10.68
N SER A 177 -35.69 -17.61 11.56
CA SER A 177 -36.52 -18.45 12.45
C SER A 177 -36.96 -17.66 13.66
#